data_AF-A0A1R1ESA1-F1
#
_entry.id   AF-A0A1R1ESA1-F1
#
_cell.length_a   1.000
_cell.length_b   1.000
_cell.length_c   1.000
_cell.angle_alpha   90.00
_cell.angle_beta   90.00
_cell.angle_gamma   90.00
#
_symmetry.space_group_name_H-M   'P 1'
#
loop_
_entity.id
_entity.type
_entity.pdbx_description
1 polymer ?
#
loop_
_entity_poly.entity_id
_entity_poly.type
_entity_poly.pdbx_seq_one_letter_code
_entity_poly.pdbx_strand_id
1 'polypeptide(L)' 'MPPLTVKTARIIAGYSRKDVAEQLDLSISGYAKKEEGKSKFYIDEIVFLSDLFGVEMQNFFEVRCRKKTHGEVNQ' A
#
# COMPACT_ATOMS: atom_id res chain seq x y z
N MET A 1 4.87 10.78 14.09
CA MET A 1 3.83 10.34 13.12
C MET A 1 4.05 8.87 12.82
N PRO A 2 3.00 8.02 12.83
CA PRO A 2 3.15 6.64 12.36
C PRO A 2 3.53 6.64 10.88
N PRO A 3 4.27 5.62 10.39
CA PRO A 3 4.56 5.50 8.97
C PRO A 3 3.26 5.46 8.17
N LEU A 4 3.23 6.21 7.07
CA LEU A 4 2.07 6.31 6.18
C LEU A 4 1.95 5.01 5.38
N THR A 5 1.43 3.98 6.03
CA THR A 5 1.13 2.69 5.41
C THR A 5 -0.29 2.72 4.82
N VAL A 6 -0.58 1.86 3.85
CA VAL A 6 -1.92 1.71 3.25
C VAL A 6 -3.00 1.51 4.32
N LYS A 7 -2.67 0.73 5.37
CA LYS A 7 -3.55 0.50 6.53
C LYS A 7 -3.85 1.80 7.28
N THR A 8 -2.82 2.61 7.54
CA THR A 8 -2.97 3.90 8.22
C THR A 8 -3.78 4.88 7.36
N ALA A 9 -3.48 4.98 6.06
CA ALA A 9 -4.21 5.83 5.12
C ALA A 9 -5.70 5.47 5.08
N ARG A 10 -6.02 4.17 4.99
CA ARG A 10 -7.40 3.68 5.04
C ARG A 10 -8.13 4.06 6.35
N ILE A 11 -7.46 3.91 7.50
CA ILE A 11 -8.05 4.24 8.81
C ILE A 11 -8.33 5.75 8.90
N ILE A 12 -7.40 6.59 8.44
CA ILE A 12 -7.57 8.05 8.42
C ILE A 12 -8.71 8.45 7.50
N ALA A 13 -8.83 7.80 6.34
CA ALA A 13 -9.91 8.02 5.38
C ALA A 13 -11.26 7.44 5.83
N GLY A 14 -11.31 6.71 6.95
CA GLY A 14 -12.56 6.20 7.52
C GLY A 14 -13.15 4.98 6.81
N TYR A 15 -12.41 4.33 5.92
CA TYR A 15 -12.90 3.18 5.16
C TYR A 15 -12.65 1.85 5.88
N SER A 16 -13.60 0.91 5.79
CA SER A 16 -13.35 -0.46 6.21
C SER A 16 -12.58 -1.23 5.13
N ARG A 17 -11.92 -2.34 5.50
CA ARG A 17 -11.28 -3.22 4.50
C ARG A 17 -12.28 -3.79 3.51
N LYS A 18 -13.53 -3.99 3.95
CA LYS A 18 -14.59 -4.53 3.11
C LYS A 18 -14.96 -3.52 2.03
N ASP A 19 -15.18 -2.26 2.41
CA ASP A 19 -15.57 -1.22 1.46
C ASP A 19 -14.52 -1.02 0.37
N VAL A 20 -13.24 -0.98 0.75
CA VAL A 20 -12.14 -0.83 -0.21
C VAL A 20 -11.97 -2.07 -1.09
N ALA A 21 -12.13 -3.26 -0.50
CA ALA A 21 -12.03 -4.50 -1.26
C ALA A 21 -13.17 -4.63 -2.29
N GLU A 22 -14.40 -4.24 -1.92
CA GLU A 22 -15.55 -4.19 -2.84
C GLU A 22 -15.32 -3.19 -3.98
N GLN A 23 -14.75 -2.02 -3.69
CA GLN A 23 -14.46 -1.03 -4.73
C GLN A 23 -13.32 -1.45 -5.69
N LEU A 24 -12.36 -2.22 -5.21
CA LEU A 24 -11.26 -2.76 -6.02
C LEU A 24 -11.60 -4.10 -6.69
N ASP A 25 -12.82 -4.62 -6.53
CA ASP A 25 -13.23 -5.96 -6.95
C ASP A 25 -12.27 -7.07 -6.44
N LEU A 26 -11.76 -6.87 -5.21
CA LEU A 26 -10.86 -7.78 -4.53
C LEU A 26 -11.60 -8.52 -3.42
N SER A 27 -11.13 -9.72 -3.11
CA SER A 27 -11.49 -10.36 -1.85
C SER A 27 -10.94 -9.56 -0.67
N ILE A 28 -11.71 -9.48 0.43
CA ILE A 28 -11.29 -8.83 1.69
C ILE A 28 -9.93 -9.38 2.17
N SER A 29 -9.75 -10.70 2.02
CA SER A 29 -8.50 -11.39 2.36
C SER A 29 -7.36 -11.06 1.39
N GLY A 30 -7.65 -10.88 0.10
CA GLY A 30 -6.70 -10.39 -0.91
C GLY A 30 -6.21 -8.98 -0.59
N TYR A 31 -7.13 -8.07 -0.27
CA TYR A 31 -6.80 -6.71 0.15
C TYR A 31 -5.98 -6.69 1.46
N ALA A 32 -6.37 -7.49 2.46
CA ALA A 32 -5.61 -7.62 3.71
C ALA A 32 -4.17 -8.11 3.49
N LYS A 33 -3.95 -9.08 2.59
CA LYS A 33 -2.60 -9.54 2.23
C LYS A 33 -1.76 -8.44 1.57
N LYS A 34 -2.38 -7.56 0.78
CA LYS A 34 -1.69 -6.42 0.16
C LYS A 34 -1.31 -5.38 1.22
N GLU A 35 -2.22 -5.04 2.15
CA GLU A 35 -1.91 -4.16 3.30
C GLU A 35 -0.75 -4.70 4.17
N GLU A 36 -0.66 -6.01 4.34
CA GLU A 36 0.40 -6.69 5.11
C GLU A 36 1.72 -6.82 4.35
N GLY A 37 1.78 -6.42 3.07
CA GLY A 37 2.96 -6.56 2.23
C GLY A 37 3.25 -8.00 1.75
N LYS A 38 2.28 -8.92 1.90
CA LYS A 38 2.36 -10.30 1.38
C LYS A 38 2.04 -10.37 -0.12
N SER A 39 1.38 -9.35 -0.66
CA SER A 39 1.07 -9.21 -2.07
C SER A 39 1.35 -7.78 -2.53
N LYS A 40 1.70 -7.62 -3.80
CA LYS A 40 1.95 -6.30 -4.40
C LYS A 40 0.63 -5.66 -4.82
N PHE A 41 0.58 -4.34 -4.74
CA PHE A 41 -0.45 -3.54 -5.41
C PHE A 41 -0.04 -3.29 -6.86
N TYR A 42 -1.01 -3.35 -7.76
CA TYR A 42 -0.87 -2.88 -9.12
C TYR A 42 -1.02 -1.35 -9.16
N ILE A 43 -0.51 -0.72 -10.23
CA ILE A 43 -0.48 0.76 -10.31
C ILE A 43 -1.90 1.32 -10.37
N ASP A 44 -2.81 0.69 -11.12
CA ASP A 44 -4.23 1.02 -11.18
C ASP A 44 -4.91 0.99 -9.80
N GLU A 45 -4.65 -0.04 -8.98
CA GLU A 45 -5.14 -0.12 -7.61
C GLU A 45 -4.59 1.02 -6.75
N ILE A 46 -3.29 1.36 -6.89
CA ILE A 46 -2.67 2.47 -6.14
C ILE A 46 -3.28 3.81 -6.55
N VAL A 47 -3.52 4.02 -7.85
CA VAL A 47 -4.16 5.22 -8.37
C VAL A 47 -5.55 5.38 -7.75
N PHE A 48 -6.33 4.30 -7.78
CA PHE A 48 -7.66 4.29 -7.18
C PHE A 48 -7.63 4.57 -5.68
N LEU A 49 -6.70 3.95 -4.94
CA LEU A 49 -6.54 4.16 -3.50
C LEU A 49 -6.07 5.58 -3.16
N SER A 50 -5.23 6.17 -4.01
CA SER A 50 -4.77 7.56 -3.88
C SER A 50 -5.95 8.52 -3.98
N ASP A 51 -6.81 8.34 -4.97
CA ASP A 51 -8.01 9.15 -5.17
C ASP A 51 -9.03 8.91 -4.05
N LEU A 52 -9.22 7.65 -3.65
CA LEU A 52 -10.19 7.27 -2.61
C LEU A 52 -9.79 7.79 -1.22
N PHE A 53 -8.51 7.71 -0.88
CA PHE A 53 -8.03 8.14 0.43
C PHE A 53 -7.61 9.62 0.44
N GLY A 54 -7.53 10.28 -0.72
CA GLY A 54 -7.04 11.64 -0.83
C GLY A 54 -5.56 11.77 -0.48
N VAL A 55 -4.77 10.73 -0.75
CA VAL A 55 -3.35 10.63 -0.39
C VAL A 55 -2.54 10.43 -1.66
N GLU A 56 -1.48 11.21 -1.87
CA GLU A 56 -0.65 11.02 -3.07
C GLU A 56 -0.09 9.59 -3.20
N MET A 57 -0.12 9.04 -4.42
CA MET A 57 0.41 7.71 -4.75
C MET A 57 1.84 7.49 -4.23
N GLN A 58 2.66 8.55 -4.20
CA GLN A 58 4.03 8.57 -3.64
C GLN A 58 4.11 7.96 -2.23
N ASN A 59 3.07 8.16 -1.43
CA ASN A 59 2.99 7.66 -0.07
C ASN A 59 2.76 6.14 0.02
N PHE A 60 2.25 5.52 -1.05
CA PHE A 60 2.09 4.07 -1.14
C PHE A 60 3.38 3.39 -1.62
N PHE A 61 4.29 4.13 -2.22
CA PHE A 61 5.63 3.65 -2.54
C PHE A 61 6.47 3.70 -1.26
N GLU A 62 6.47 2.59 -0.53
CA GLU A 62 7.50 2.39 0.48
C GLU A 62 8.84 2.32 -0.27
N VAL A 63 9.66 3.36 -0.14
CA VAL A 63 11.04 3.39 -0.64
C VAL A 63 11.85 2.39 0.18
N ARG A 64 11.63 1.10 -0.06
CA ARG A 64 12.48 0.05 0.47
C ARG A 64 13.70 0.03 -0.45
N CYS A 65 14.82 0.56 0.03
CA CYS A 65 16.13 0.10 -0.43
C CYS A 65 16.08 -1.44 -0.39
N ARG A 66 16.05 -2.11 -1.56
CA ARG A 66 16.10 -3.56 -1.60
C ARG A 66 17.39 -3.96 -0.89
N LYS A 67 17.31 -4.71 0.22
CA LYS A 67 18.52 -5.25 0.90
C LYS A 67 19.38 -6.14 -0.01
N LYS A 68 18.91 -6.51 -1.20
CA LYS A 68 19.68 -7.27 -2.22
C LYS A 68 20.59 -6.42 -3.11
N THR A 69 20.80 -5.14 -2.82
CA THR A 69 21.86 -4.34 -3.49
C THR A 69 22.85 -3.70 -2.52
N HIS A 70 22.92 -4.18 -1.26
CA HIS A 70 24.21 -4.14 -0.55
C HIS A 70 25.07 -5.27 -1.13
N GLY A 71 25.57 -5.06 -2.35
CA GLY A 71 26.91 -5.52 -2.60
C GLY A 71 27.78 -4.65 -1.72
N GLU A 72 28.47 -5.26 -0.77
CA GLU A 72 29.61 -4.66 -0.10
C GLU A 72 30.51 -4.04 -1.18
N VAL A 73 30.47 -2.71 -1.33
CA VAL A 73 31.49 -2.00 -2.08
C VAL A 73 32.69 -1.95 -1.14
N ASN A 74 33.46 -3.04 -1.12
CA ASN A 74 34.85 -3.00 -0.70
C ASN A 74 35.62 -2.34 -1.84
N GLN A 75 35.96 -1.06 -1.66
CA GLN A 75 37.16 -0.48 -2.24
C GLN A 75 37.69 0.64 -1.34
#